data_AF-A0A930SQ63-F1
#
_entry.id   AF-A0A930SQ63-F1
#
_cell.length_a   1.000
_cell.length_b   1.000
_cell.length_c   1.000
_cell.angle_alpha   90.00
_cell.angle_beta   90.00
_cell.angle_gamma   90.00
#
_symmetry.space_group_name_H-M   'P 1'
#
loop_
_entity.id
_entity.type
_entity.pdbx_description
1 polymer ?
#
loop_
_entity_poly.entity_id
_entity_poly.type
_entity_poly.pdbx_seq_one_letter_code
_entity_poly.pdbx_strand_id
1 'polypeptide(L)'
;MKSSSALLRVLRSRLRPTRRFQAAGFTLLELLVTLLIGSLITSGLLYLVVEMLKIERRETAIDQTQRDMQRAIEFIADDVEEAVYVYPTPEDAPALKGLLPAGGPTVLAFWRIDPIDDLTGVPNPTCGDSSVTLTPVQQEACVLRTRQAAYTLVLYQQVENQPADLWKGKTRIIRHEFRKYTDLTTLAKTAGYVDPIGTDANGNPITFENWPSDNPTPSVSNVLVDFVDAPNAPVTEASILDCPTDQVRSPSSTTSTSTSFFACIREPSFSATGSGNVTSNQDIEIFLRGNY
;
A
#
# COMPACT_ATOMS: atom_id res chain seq x y z
N MET A 1 54.39 51.93 -91.88
CA MET A 1 53.10 51.24 -91.67
C MET A 1 53.34 50.19 -90.58
N LYS A 2 53.19 50.49 -89.28
CA LYS A 2 51.95 50.71 -88.52
C LYS A 2 50.89 49.66 -88.82
N SER A 3 50.97 48.50 -88.15
CA SER A 3 49.79 47.85 -87.58
C SER A 3 50.25 46.82 -86.54
N SER A 4 50.16 47.17 -85.26
CA SER A 4 48.99 46.82 -84.44
C SER A 4 49.22 45.46 -83.77
N SER A 5 50.16 45.31 -82.83
CA SER A 5 50.04 45.75 -81.42
C SER A 5 48.69 45.49 -80.71
N ALA A 6 47.78 44.74 -81.34
CA ALA A 6 46.46 44.37 -80.78
C ALA A 6 46.40 42.94 -80.25
N LEU A 7 47.21 42.00 -80.79
CA LEU A 7 47.14 40.58 -80.41
C LEU A 7 47.84 40.25 -79.07
N LEU A 8 48.82 41.05 -78.65
CA LEU A 8 49.52 40.85 -77.37
C LEU A 8 48.76 41.43 -76.15
N ARG A 9 47.67 42.19 -76.35
CA ARG A 9 46.85 42.72 -75.24
C ARG A 9 45.70 41.80 -74.84
N VAL A 10 45.22 40.93 -75.73
CA VAL A 10 44.06 40.07 -75.45
C VAL A 10 44.45 38.77 -74.74
N LEU A 11 45.70 38.31 -74.89
CA LEU A 11 46.22 37.19 -74.09
C LEU A 11 46.52 37.55 -72.62
N ARG A 12 46.31 38.81 -72.21
CA ARG A 12 46.56 39.30 -70.85
C ARG A 12 45.34 39.32 -69.93
N SER A 13 44.13 38.97 -70.41
CA SER A 13 42.89 39.22 -69.66
C SER A 13 42.22 37.99 -69.03
N ARG A 14 42.84 36.80 -69.06
CA ARG A 14 42.25 35.61 -68.42
C ARG A 14 43.16 34.81 -67.52
N LEU A 15 44.24 35.42 -67.02
CA LEU A 15 44.86 34.93 -65.80
C LEU A 15 44.08 35.53 -64.64
N ARG A 16 42.99 34.84 -64.27
CA ARG A 16 42.38 34.99 -62.96
C ARG A 16 43.52 34.95 -61.94
N PRO A 17 43.65 35.91 -61.02
CA PRO A 17 44.45 35.66 -59.85
C PRO A 17 43.77 34.47 -59.17
N THR A 18 44.40 33.30 -59.23
CA THR A 18 44.25 32.32 -58.17
C THR A 18 44.56 33.12 -56.92
N ARG A 19 43.52 33.52 -56.17
CA ARG A 19 43.70 33.84 -54.77
C ARG A 19 44.51 32.66 -54.25
N ARG A 20 45.78 32.90 -53.91
CA ARG A 20 46.47 32.01 -53.00
C ARG A 20 45.48 31.92 -51.86
N PHE A 21 44.80 30.79 -51.74
CA PHE A 21 44.28 30.40 -50.45
C PHE A 21 45.54 30.45 -49.60
N GLN A 22 45.68 31.52 -48.82
CA GLN A 22 46.52 31.45 -47.65
C GLN A 22 46.02 30.19 -46.98
N ALA A 23 46.85 29.16 -47.01
CA ALA A 23 46.65 28.02 -46.14
C ALA A 23 46.82 28.61 -44.74
N ALA A 24 45.75 29.24 -44.24
CA ALA A 24 45.52 29.48 -42.85
C ALA A 24 45.25 28.09 -42.27
N GLY A 25 46.31 27.27 -42.23
CA GLY A 25 46.32 26.06 -41.45
C GLY A 25 46.13 26.50 -40.01
N PHE A 26 45.18 25.88 -39.33
CA PHE A 26 45.00 26.07 -37.90
C PHE A 26 46.35 25.90 -37.21
N THR A 27 46.74 26.89 -36.43
CA THR A 27 47.95 26.77 -35.62
C THR A 27 47.68 25.71 -34.54
N LEU A 28 48.69 24.94 -34.16
CA LEU A 28 48.55 23.89 -33.12
C LEU A 28 48.00 24.49 -31.80
N LEU A 29 48.34 25.75 -31.52
CA LEU A 29 47.83 26.51 -30.37
C LEU A 29 46.34 26.83 -30.48
N GLU A 30 45.84 27.18 -31.66
CA GLU A 30 44.41 27.44 -31.88
C GLU A 30 43.58 26.17 -31.68
N LEU A 31 44.06 25.02 -32.16
CA LEU A 31 43.46 23.70 -31.87
C LEU A 31 43.48 23.37 -30.38
N LEU A 32 44.58 23.66 -29.68
CA LEU A 32 44.67 23.46 -28.22
C LEU A 32 43.62 24.29 -27.46
N VAL A 33 43.48 25.58 -27.79
CA VAL A 33 42.52 26.47 -27.15
C VAL A 33 41.09 26.06 -27.45
N THR A 34 40.77 25.70 -28.70
CA THR A 34 39.43 25.21 -29.05
C THR A 34 39.07 23.92 -28.33
N LEU A 35 40.03 23.00 -28.14
CA LEU A 35 39.82 21.77 -27.38
C LEU A 35 39.60 22.05 -25.89
N LEU A 36 40.32 23.02 -25.33
CA LEU A 36 40.17 23.43 -23.92
C LEU A 36 38.83 24.12 -23.68
N ILE A 37 38.43 25.06 -24.53
CA ILE A 37 37.13 25.74 -24.41
C ILE A 37 36.00 24.73 -24.68
N GLY A 38 36.17 23.86 -25.67
CA GLY A 38 35.24 22.78 -25.99
C GLY A 38 35.02 21.84 -24.81
N SER A 39 36.09 21.40 -24.13
CA SER A 39 35.98 20.52 -22.97
C SER A 39 35.33 21.19 -21.76
N LEU A 40 35.59 22.48 -21.54
CA LEU A 40 34.92 23.27 -20.49
C LEU A 40 33.42 23.38 -20.74
N ILE A 41 33.01 23.69 -21.98
CA ILE A 41 31.59 23.82 -22.35
C ILE A 41 30.90 22.47 -22.24
N THR A 42 31.49 21.39 -22.78
CA THR A 42 30.86 20.05 -22.72
C THR A 42 30.75 19.54 -21.30
N SER A 43 31.75 19.78 -20.44
CA SER A 43 31.69 19.45 -19.01
C SER A 43 30.54 20.18 -18.31
N GLY A 44 30.37 21.48 -18.58
CA GLY A 44 29.26 22.26 -18.03
C GLY A 44 27.89 21.74 -18.46
N LEU A 45 27.72 21.40 -19.74
CA LEU A 45 26.47 20.83 -20.24
C LEU A 45 26.19 19.45 -19.65
N LEU A 46 27.21 18.59 -19.52
CA LEU A 46 27.06 17.26 -18.93
C LEU A 46 26.65 17.34 -17.46
N TYR A 47 27.22 18.29 -16.70
CA TYR A 47 26.83 18.53 -15.32
C TYR A 47 25.34 18.89 -15.19
N LEU A 48 24.84 19.79 -16.05
CA LEU A 48 23.42 20.16 -16.06
C LEU A 48 22.51 18.98 -16.39
N VAL A 49 22.87 18.15 -17.37
CA VAL A 49 22.11 16.94 -17.72
C VAL A 49 22.05 15.96 -16.55
N VAL A 50 23.17 15.76 -15.83
CA VAL A 50 23.20 14.88 -14.66
C VAL A 50 22.28 15.40 -13.55
N GLU A 51 22.26 16.70 -13.29
CA GLU A 51 21.36 17.29 -12.30
C GLU A 51 19.89 17.16 -12.71
N MET A 52 19.55 17.38 -13.99
CA MET A 52 18.20 17.17 -14.50
C MET A 52 17.76 15.70 -14.35
N LEU A 53 18.61 14.74 -14.72
CA LEU A 53 18.31 13.32 -14.56
C LEU A 53 18.12 12.90 -13.10
N LYS A 54 18.86 13.50 -12.17
CA LYS A 54 18.67 13.26 -10.72
C LYS A 54 17.30 13.77 -10.25
N ILE A 55 16.91 14.96 -10.70
CA ILE A 55 15.61 15.55 -10.37
C ILE A 55 14.48 14.69 -10.94
N GLU A 56 14.55 14.32 -12.22
CA GLU A 56 13.54 13.46 -12.87
C GLU A 56 13.38 12.12 -12.15
N ARG A 57 14.48 11.47 -11.76
CA ARG A 57 14.44 10.22 -11.00
C ARG A 57 13.77 10.39 -9.64
N ARG A 58 14.10 11.47 -8.92
CA ARG A 58 13.49 11.77 -7.62
C ARG A 58 11.99 12.04 -7.76
N GLU A 59 11.61 12.85 -8.74
CA GLU A 59 10.21 13.18 -8.98
C GLU A 59 9.40 11.95 -9.38
N THR A 60 9.97 11.10 -10.24
CA THR A 60 9.35 9.82 -10.62
C THR A 60 9.16 8.92 -9.42
N ALA A 61 10.14 8.85 -8.50
CA ALA A 61 10.02 8.04 -7.29
C ALA A 61 8.91 8.55 -6.36
N ILE A 62 8.81 9.87 -6.16
CA ILE A 62 7.76 10.50 -5.34
C ILE A 62 6.37 10.24 -5.96
N ASP A 63 6.24 10.43 -7.27
CA ASP A 63 4.97 10.21 -7.97
C ASP A 63 4.55 8.73 -7.97
N GLN A 64 5.51 7.80 -8.05
CA GLN A 64 5.25 6.38 -7.86
C GLN A 64 4.77 6.06 -6.45
N THR A 65 5.47 6.53 -5.40
CA THR A 65 5.07 6.25 -4.02
C THR A 65 3.71 6.86 -3.70
N GLN A 66 3.43 8.09 -4.11
CA GLN A 66 2.12 8.72 -3.92
C GLN A 66 0.98 7.92 -4.54
N ARG A 67 1.15 7.42 -5.77
CA ARG A 67 0.15 6.56 -6.41
C ARG A 67 -0.04 5.24 -5.67
N ASP A 68 1.05 4.62 -5.21
CA ASP A 68 0.97 3.35 -4.50
C ASP A 68 0.33 3.53 -3.12
N MET A 69 0.63 4.63 -2.42
CA MET A 69 -0.03 5.00 -1.16
C MET A 69 -1.53 5.23 -1.37
N GLN A 70 -1.92 5.96 -2.42
CA GLN A 70 -3.32 6.24 -2.72
C GLN A 70 -4.09 4.95 -3.00
N ARG A 71 -3.54 4.05 -3.83
CA ARG A 71 -4.14 2.73 -4.10
C ARG A 71 -4.25 1.89 -2.83
N ALA A 72 -3.25 1.94 -1.95
CA ALA A 72 -3.29 1.21 -0.69
C ALA A 72 -4.40 1.75 0.23
N ILE A 73 -4.56 3.08 0.35
CA ILE A 73 -5.64 3.68 1.14
C ILE A 73 -7.01 3.32 0.55
N GLU A 74 -7.18 3.43 -0.77
CA GLU A 74 -8.44 3.05 -1.45
C GLU A 74 -8.78 1.57 -1.18
N PHE A 75 -7.80 0.68 -1.30
CA PHE A 75 -7.99 -0.74 -1.01
C PHE A 75 -8.40 -1.00 0.45
N ILE A 76 -7.77 -0.30 1.42
CA ILE A 76 -8.14 -0.44 2.84
C ILE A 76 -9.53 0.14 3.09
N ALA A 77 -9.87 1.27 2.46
CA ALA A 77 -11.17 1.91 2.59
C ALA A 77 -12.29 0.99 2.08
N ASP A 78 -12.14 0.43 0.87
CA ASP A 78 -13.09 -0.53 0.29
C ASP A 78 -13.32 -1.73 1.25
N ASP A 79 -12.25 -2.26 1.83
CA ASP A 79 -12.33 -3.37 2.77
C ASP A 79 -13.03 -2.99 4.09
N VAL A 80 -12.86 -1.75 4.55
CA VAL A 80 -13.48 -1.22 5.78
C VAL A 80 -14.95 -0.85 5.54
N GLU A 81 -15.35 -0.46 4.32
CA GLU A 81 -16.75 -0.22 3.97
C GLU A 81 -17.61 -1.49 4.08
N GLU A 82 -17.00 -2.68 3.89
CA GLU A 82 -17.65 -3.98 4.06
C GLU A 82 -17.60 -4.50 5.52
N ALA A 83 -17.05 -3.73 6.45
CA ALA A 83 -16.91 -4.14 7.83
C ALA A 83 -18.25 -4.15 8.58
N VAL A 84 -18.47 -5.22 9.34
CA VAL A 84 -19.60 -5.38 10.28
C VAL A 84 -19.25 -4.82 11.66
N TYR A 85 -18.01 -4.97 12.08
CA TYR A 85 -17.53 -4.47 13.36
C TYR A 85 -16.02 -4.20 13.29
N VAL A 86 -15.62 -3.02 13.73
CA VAL A 86 -14.22 -2.58 13.79
C VAL A 86 -13.78 -2.43 15.24
N TYR A 87 -12.64 -3.04 15.60
CA TYR A 87 -12.08 -2.92 16.93
C TYR A 87 -11.44 -1.53 17.11
N PRO A 88 -11.88 -0.71 18.09
CA PRO A 88 -11.30 0.62 18.32
C PRO A 88 -9.84 0.55 18.77
N THR A 89 -9.52 -0.44 19.60
CA THR A 89 -8.18 -0.66 20.15
C THR A 89 -7.77 -2.13 19.94
N PRO A 90 -7.38 -2.52 18.71
CA PRO A 90 -7.05 -3.91 18.40
C PRO A 90 -5.87 -4.46 19.23
N GLU A 91 -4.94 -3.60 19.66
CA GLU A 91 -3.80 -3.98 20.49
C GLU A 91 -4.19 -4.31 21.94
N ASP A 92 -5.24 -3.65 22.44
CA ASP A 92 -5.75 -3.82 23.81
C ASP A 92 -6.92 -4.81 23.87
N ALA A 93 -7.51 -5.16 22.71
CA ALA A 93 -8.62 -6.09 22.61
C ALA A 93 -8.22 -7.48 23.12
N PRO A 94 -8.80 -7.96 24.24
CA PRO A 94 -8.50 -9.30 24.76
C PRO A 94 -8.79 -10.39 23.71
N ALA A 95 -9.81 -10.17 22.88
CA ALA A 95 -10.22 -11.02 21.78
C ALA A 95 -9.16 -11.21 20.68
N LEU A 96 -8.22 -10.27 20.54
CA LEU A 96 -7.17 -10.33 19.52
C LEU A 96 -5.80 -10.68 20.13
N LYS A 97 -5.74 -10.80 21.46
CA LYS A 97 -4.50 -11.06 22.19
C LYS A 97 -3.97 -12.45 21.84
N GLY A 98 -2.79 -12.51 21.22
CA GLY A 98 -2.17 -13.75 20.74
C GLY A 98 -2.39 -14.03 19.24
N LEU A 99 -3.34 -13.33 18.61
CA LEU A 99 -3.54 -13.37 17.16
C LEU A 99 -2.62 -12.40 16.41
N LEU A 100 -2.28 -11.28 17.06
CA LEU A 100 -1.47 -10.22 16.47
C LEU A 100 -0.14 -10.82 16.01
N PRO A 101 0.14 -10.82 14.69
CA PRO A 101 1.39 -11.38 14.19
C PRO A 101 2.57 -10.63 14.79
N ALA A 102 3.70 -11.31 15.01
CA ALA A 102 4.91 -10.62 15.45
C ALA A 102 5.45 -9.74 14.31
N GLY A 103 5.88 -8.51 14.61
CA GLY A 103 6.57 -7.67 13.61
C GLY A 103 6.24 -6.19 13.64
N GLY A 104 5.20 -5.77 14.36
CA GLY A 104 4.90 -4.36 14.56
C GLY A 104 3.46 -4.10 15.03
N PRO A 105 3.05 -2.83 15.10
CA PRO A 105 1.74 -2.44 15.62
C PRO A 105 0.60 -2.82 14.67
N THR A 106 -0.54 -3.21 15.25
CA THR A 106 -1.76 -3.52 14.49
C THR A 106 -2.63 -2.28 14.46
N VAL A 107 -2.93 -1.80 13.26
CA VAL A 107 -3.57 -0.51 13.05
C VAL A 107 -5.08 -0.65 12.84
N LEU A 108 -5.50 -1.70 12.16
CA LEU A 108 -6.92 -1.98 11.94
C LEU A 108 -7.17 -3.47 12.17
N ALA A 109 -8.25 -3.78 12.86
CA ALA A 109 -8.82 -5.11 12.90
C ALA A 109 -10.33 -5.00 12.81
N PHE A 110 -10.94 -5.79 11.92
CA PHE A 110 -12.38 -5.77 11.73
C PHE A 110 -12.92 -7.07 11.17
N TRP A 111 -14.19 -7.32 11.43
CA TRP A 111 -14.95 -8.41 10.86
C TRP A 111 -15.67 -7.95 9.62
N ARG A 112 -15.58 -8.69 8.53
CA ARG A 112 -16.38 -8.50 7.33
C ARG A 112 -17.12 -9.76 6.93
N ILE A 113 -18.14 -9.63 6.10
CA ILE A 113 -18.86 -10.76 5.53
C ILE A 113 -18.18 -11.14 4.21
N ASP A 114 -17.68 -12.36 4.14
CA ASP A 114 -17.05 -12.91 2.94
C ASP A 114 -18.08 -13.78 2.21
N PRO A 115 -18.57 -13.37 1.01
CA PRO A 115 -19.52 -14.14 0.24
C PRO A 115 -18.87 -15.42 -0.29
N ILE A 116 -19.66 -16.49 -0.37
CA ILE A 116 -19.23 -17.78 -0.90
C ILE A 116 -20.01 -18.04 -2.17
N ASP A 117 -19.42 -17.62 -3.29
CA ASP A 117 -20.07 -17.68 -4.60
C ASP A 117 -20.12 -19.09 -5.19
N ASP A 118 -19.13 -19.94 -4.85
CA ASP A 118 -19.03 -21.31 -5.35
C ASP A 118 -19.33 -22.34 -4.25
N LEU A 119 -20.52 -22.93 -4.34
CA LEU A 119 -20.98 -24.01 -3.46
C LEU A 119 -20.79 -25.41 -4.07
N THR A 120 -20.12 -25.55 -5.22
CA THR A 120 -19.96 -26.85 -5.90
C THR A 120 -19.20 -27.87 -5.06
N GLY A 121 -18.26 -27.41 -4.23
CA GLY A 121 -17.52 -28.25 -3.29
C GLY A 121 -18.29 -28.57 -2.00
N VAL A 122 -19.26 -27.75 -1.60
CA VAL A 122 -19.90 -27.86 -0.28
C VAL A 122 -20.83 -29.08 -0.23
N PRO A 123 -20.72 -29.95 0.80
CA PRO A 123 -21.60 -31.10 0.97
C PRO A 123 -23.09 -30.71 0.84
N ASN A 124 -23.89 -31.54 0.17
CA ASN A 124 -25.31 -31.29 -0.05
C ASN A 124 -26.19 -32.32 0.67
N PRO A 125 -26.28 -32.29 2.02
CA PRO A 125 -27.20 -33.14 2.76
C PRO A 125 -28.65 -32.66 2.58
N THR A 126 -29.61 -33.53 2.90
CA THR A 126 -31.04 -33.20 2.88
C THR A 126 -31.41 -32.28 4.05
N CYS A 127 -31.20 -30.98 3.88
CA CYS A 127 -31.49 -29.97 4.89
C CYS A 127 -33.01 -29.82 5.09
N GLY A 128 -33.49 -29.97 6.32
CA GLY A 128 -34.90 -29.74 6.69
C GLY A 128 -35.76 -30.99 6.90
N ASP A 129 -35.20 -32.20 6.71
CA ASP A 129 -35.87 -33.43 7.09
C ASP A 129 -35.59 -33.77 8.57
N SER A 130 -36.60 -33.55 9.43
CA SER A 130 -36.53 -33.88 10.86
C SER A 130 -36.41 -35.37 11.16
N SER A 131 -36.54 -36.25 10.16
CA SER A 131 -36.35 -37.70 10.31
C SER A 131 -34.89 -38.15 10.14
N VAL A 132 -33.99 -37.25 9.74
CA VAL A 132 -32.57 -37.56 9.50
C VAL A 132 -31.70 -36.89 10.57
N THR A 133 -30.95 -37.70 11.32
CA THR A 133 -29.90 -37.19 12.22
C THR A 133 -28.68 -36.78 11.39
N LEU A 134 -28.46 -35.49 11.23
CA LEU A 134 -27.30 -34.94 10.52
C LEU A 134 -26.04 -35.03 11.38
N THR A 135 -24.90 -35.32 10.74
CA THR A 135 -23.59 -35.13 11.38
C THR A 135 -23.29 -33.64 11.56
N PRO A 136 -22.37 -33.24 12.46
CA PRO A 136 -22.02 -31.83 12.64
C PRO A 136 -21.57 -31.14 11.35
N VAL A 137 -20.83 -31.84 10.50
CA VAL A 137 -20.38 -31.34 9.18
C VAL A 137 -21.57 -31.11 8.24
N GLN A 138 -22.56 -32.01 8.24
CA GLN A 138 -23.77 -31.86 7.42
C GLN A 138 -24.65 -30.70 7.92
N GLN A 139 -24.74 -30.51 9.24
CA GLN A 139 -25.46 -29.38 9.82
C GLN A 139 -24.80 -28.05 9.43
N GLU A 140 -23.46 -27.96 9.53
CA GLU A 140 -22.70 -26.78 9.07
C GLU A 140 -22.91 -26.53 7.57
N ALA A 141 -22.89 -27.58 6.74
CA ALA A 141 -23.16 -27.47 5.30
C ALA A 141 -24.54 -26.88 5.01
N CYS A 142 -25.58 -27.28 5.74
CA CYS A 142 -26.92 -26.72 5.61
C CYS A 142 -26.97 -25.23 5.94
N VAL A 143 -26.31 -24.84 7.04
CA VAL A 143 -26.21 -23.43 7.44
C VAL A 143 -25.48 -22.63 6.37
N LEU A 144 -24.37 -23.16 5.85
CA LEU A 144 -23.56 -22.49 4.84
C LEU A 144 -24.30 -22.31 3.51
N ARG A 145 -25.01 -23.35 3.03
CA ARG A 145 -25.81 -23.26 1.79
C ARG A 145 -26.97 -22.26 1.91
N THR A 146 -27.47 -22.03 3.12
CA THR A 146 -28.55 -21.06 3.38
C THR A 146 -28.01 -19.64 3.51
N ARG A 147 -26.88 -19.45 4.22
CA ARG A 147 -26.29 -18.13 4.46
C ARG A 147 -25.46 -17.61 3.29
N GLN A 148 -24.82 -18.51 2.54
CA GLN A 148 -23.91 -18.22 1.41
C GLN A 148 -22.79 -17.21 1.72
N ALA A 149 -22.45 -17.07 3.00
CA ALA A 149 -21.40 -16.18 3.46
C ALA A 149 -20.86 -16.64 4.81
N ALA A 150 -19.64 -16.22 5.13
CA ALA A 150 -19.01 -16.44 6.43
C ALA A 150 -18.33 -15.16 6.92
N TYR A 151 -18.14 -15.04 8.23
CA TYR A 151 -17.38 -13.93 8.78
C TYR A 151 -15.88 -14.18 8.62
N THR A 152 -15.18 -13.19 8.10
CA THR A 152 -13.72 -13.20 8.00
C THR A 152 -13.18 -12.03 8.82
N LEU A 153 -12.21 -12.32 9.68
CA LEU A 153 -11.49 -11.31 10.44
C LEU A 153 -10.30 -10.85 9.60
N VAL A 154 -10.19 -9.54 9.42
CA VAL A 154 -9.11 -8.89 8.68
C VAL A 154 -8.28 -8.06 9.64
N LEU A 155 -6.95 -8.14 9.52
CA LEU A 155 -6.02 -7.30 10.27
C LEU A 155 -5.04 -6.61 9.32
N TYR A 156 -4.79 -5.32 9.57
CA TYR A 156 -3.71 -4.57 8.95
C TYR A 156 -2.63 -4.26 9.98
N GLN A 157 -1.41 -4.65 9.63
CA GLN A 157 -0.24 -4.47 10.46
C GLN A 157 0.83 -3.70 9.71
N GLN A 158 1.50 -2.79 10.42
CA GLN A 158 2.72 -2.16 9.93
C GLN A 158 3.93 -2.95 10.44
N VAL A 159 4.82 -3.36 9.54
CA VAL A 159 6.01 -4.17 9.89
C VAL A 159 7.26 -3.47 9.38
N GLU A 160 8.29 -3.39 10.24
CA GLU A 160 9.58 -2.84 9.85
C GLU A 160 10.36 -3.83 8.97
N ASN A 161 10.89 -3.34 7.85
CA ASN A 161 11.69 -4.14 6.95
C ASN A 161 13.10 -4.34 7.52
N GLN A 162 13.62 -5.55 7.41
CA GLN A 162 15.00 -5.85 7.78
C GLN A 162 15.93 -5.64 6.57
N PRO A 163 17.22 -5.31 6.77
CA PRO A 163 18.16 -5.10 5.66
C PRO A 163 18.31 -6.28 4.69
N ALA A 164 18.02 -7.50 5.17
CA ALA A 164 18.05 -8.73 4.39
C ALA A 164 16.75 -9.01 3.60
N ASP A 165 15.70 -8.22 3.81
CA ASP A 165 14.42 -8.43 3.16
C ASP A 165 14.47 -8.08 1.66
N LEU A 166 13.60 -8.75 0.90
CA LEU A 166 13.33 -8.42 -0.50
C LEU A 166 12.90 -6.95 -0.64
N TRP A 167 12.13 -6.52 0.34
CA TRP A 167 11.49 -5.23 0.53
C TRP A 167 12.50 -4.14 0.91
N LYS A 168 12.41 -2.98 0.26
CA LYS A 168 13.44 -1.92 0.34
C LYS A 168 12.97 -0.64 1.01
N GLY A 169 11.67 -0.46 1.23
CA GLY A 169 11.20 0.66 2.03
C GLY A 169 11.54 0.49 3.52
N LYS A 170 11.22 1.50 4.33
CA LYS A 170 11.48 1.43 5.77
C LYS A 170 10.52 0.45 6.45
N THR A 171 9.25 0.50 6.08
CA THR A 171 8.20 -0.39 6.60
C THR A 171 7.22 -0.76 5.51
N ARG A 172 6.53 -1.86 5.74
CA ARG A 172 5.47 -2.37 4.86
C ARG A 172 4.17 -2.56 5.62
N ILE A 173 3.06 -2.49 4.90
CA ILE A 173 1.74 -2.86 5.43
C ILE A 173 1.43 -4.27 4.97
N ILE A 174 1.11 -5.13 5.94
CA ILE A 174 0.70 -6.50 5.72
C ILE A 174 -0.76 -6.62 6.10
N ARG A 175 -1.52 -7.24 5.20
CA ARG A 175 -2.91 -7.62 5.41
C ARG A 175 -2.96 -9.10 5.76
N HIS A 176 -3.61 -9.42 6.87
CA HIS A 176 -3.87 -10.77 7.32
C HIS A 176 -5.37 -11.06 7.27
N GLU A 177 -5.73 -12.23 6.73
CA GLU A 177 -7.12 -12.69 6.67
C GLU A 177 -7.26 -14.01 7.43
N PHE A 178 -8.26 -14.07 8.30
CA PHE A 178 -8.61 -15.23 9.10
C PHE A 178 -9.99 -15.70 8.64
N ARG A 179 -9.98 -16.53 7.59
CA ARG A 179 -11.20 -17.05 6.98
C ARG A 179 -11.75 -18.20 7.82
N LYS A 180 -13.07 -18.38 7.82
CA LYS A 180 -13.72 -19.48 8.56
C LYS A 180 -13.27 -20.86 8.08
N TYR A 181 -13.19 -21.05 6.76
CA TYR A 181 -12.90 -22.34 6.14
C TYR A 181 -11.58 -22.28 5.37
N THR A 182 -10.74 -23.31 5.53
CA THR A 182 -9.56 -23.54 4.69
C THR A 182 -9.88 -24.38 3.46
N ASP A 183 -10.90 -25.24 3.57
CA ASP A 183 -11.39 -26.09 2.50
C ASP A 183 -12.91 -26.23 2.59
N LEU A 184 -13.62 -25.75 1.57
CA LEU A 184 -15.07 -25.79 1.48
C LEU A 184 -15.61 -27.20 1.20
N THR A 185 -14.78 -28.12 0.69
CA THR A 185 -15.22 -29.48 0.35
C THR A 185 -15.40 -30.37 1.58
N THR A 186 -14.47 -30.23 2.52
CA THR A 186 -14.49 -30.94 3.80
C THR A 186 -15.08 -30.10 4.94
N LEU A 187 -15.34 -28.81 4.67
CA LEU A 187 -15.69 -27.80 5.66
C LEU A 187 -14.65 -27.74 6.79
N ALA A 188 -13.38 -27.95 6.45
CA ALA A 188 -12.28 -27.82 7.38
C ALA A 188 -12.21 -26.35 7.84
N LYS A 189 -12.40 -26.13 9.13
CA LYS A 189 -12.30 -24.80 9.74
C LYS A 189 -10.83 -24.42 9.88
N THR A 190 -10.53 -23.14 9.74
CA THR A 190 -9.21 -22.62 10.12
C THR A 190 -8.97 -22.95 11.59
N ALA A 191 -7.80 -23.50 11.91
CA ALA A 191 -7.45 -23.84 13.28
C ALA A 191 -7.60 -22.60 14.16
N GLY A 192 -8.21 -22.72 15.32
CA GLY A 192 -8.44 -21.60 16.24
C GLY A 192 -9.57 -20.63 15.85
N TYR A 193 -10.24 -20.83 14.72
CA TYR A 193 -11.37 -19.98 14.32
C TYR A 193 -12.60 -20.30 15.16
N VAL A 194 -13.18 -19.25 15.76
CA VAL A 194 -14.48 -19.29 16.44
C VAL A 194 -15.45 -18.35 15.70
N ASP A 195 -16.72 -18.74 15.57
CA ASP A 195 -17.73 -17.88 14.93
C ASP A 195 -18.03 -16.69 15.87
N PRO A 196 -17.98 -15.43 15.40
CA PRO A 196 -18.23 -14.26 16.25
C PRO A 196 -19.67 -14.10 16.69
N ILE A 197 -20.55 -15.00 16.24
CA ILE A 197 -21.94 -15.08 16.66
C ILE A 197 -22.23 -16.51 17.08
N GLY A 198 -22.45 -16.72 18.37
CA GLY A 198 -22.75 -18.05 18.89
C GLY A 198 -22.75 -18.11 20.41
N THR A 199 -22.40 -19.27 20.95
CA THR A 199 -22.23 -19.48 22.39
C THR A 199 -20.93 -20.21 22.66
N ASP A 200 -20.25 -19.85 23.75
CA ASP A 200 -19.06 -20.55 24.21
C ASP A 200 -19.41 -21.95 24.79
N ALA A 201 -18.38 -22.69 25.23
CA ALA A 201 -18.56 -24.01 25.83
C ALA A 201 -19.41 -24.01 27.12
N ASN A 202 -19.59 -22.85 27.75
CA ASN A 202 -20.37 -22.65 28.96
C ASN A 202 -21.79 -22.12 28.66
N GLY A 203 -22.13 -21.89 27.39
CA GLY A 203 -23.40 -21.33 26.96
C GLY A 203 -23.49 -19.80 27.04
N ASN A 204 -22.40 -19.08 27.30
CA ASN A 204 -22.38 -17.62 27.26
C ASN A 204 -22.38 -17.13 25.80
N PRO A 205 -23.07 -16.03 25.48
CA PRO A 205 -23.10 -15.49 24.12
C PRO A 205 -21.71 -15.00 23.71
N ILE A 206 -21.29 -15.42 22.52
CA ILE A 206 -20.14 -14.88 21.81
C ILE A 206 -20.64 -13.73 20.93
N THR A 207 -19.99 -12.58 21.07
CA THR A 207 -20.15 -11.35 20.33
C THR A 207 -18.82 -10.97 19.69
N PHE A 208 -18.83 -9.98 18.80
CA PHE A 208 -17.60 -9.44 18.22
C PHE A 208 -16.67 -8.85 19.29
N GLU A 209 -17.20 -8.19 20.33
CA GLU A 209 -16.37 -7.57 21.37
C GLU A 209 -15.70 -8.60 22.29
N ASN A 210 -16.38 -9.70 22.60
CA ASN A 210 -15.92 -10.72 23.55
C ASN A 210 -15.40 -11.99 22.88
N TRP A 211 -15.11 -11.91 21.57
CA TRP A 211 -14.72 -13.05 20.75
C TRP A 211 -13.52 -13.80 21.37
N PRO A 212 -13.60 -15.13 21.57
CA PRO A 212 -12.53 -15.87 22.22
C PRO A 212 -11.35 -16.09 21.26
N SER A 213 -10.17 -15.61 21.65
CA SER A 213 -8.92 -15.85 20.91
C SER A 213 -8.43 -17.28 21.10
N ASP A 214 -8.62 -18.17 20.13
CA ASP A 214 -8.08 -19.53 20.17
C ASP A 214 -6.84 -19.69 19.26
N ASN A 215 -5.99 -18.65 19.25
CA ASN A 215 -4.79 -18.48 18.41
C ASN A 215 -4.93 -18.92 16.95
N PRO A 216 -5.92 -18.41 16.19
CA PRO A 216 -6.03 -18.81 14.80
C PRO A 216 -4.81 -18.39 13.99
N THR A 217 -4.45 -19.20 12.99
CA THR A 217 -3.40 -18.84 12.04
C THR A 217 -4.02 -18.11 10.84
N PRO A 218 -3.36 -17.07 10.30
CA PRO A 218 -3.89 -16.36 9.15
C PRO A 218 -3.97 -17.31 7.96
N SER A 219 -5.14 -17.39 7.35
CA SER A 219 -5.39 -18.16 6.13
C SER A 219 -4.63 -17.56 4.95
N VAL A 220 -4.55 -16.23 4.91
CA VAL A 220 -3.84 -15.47 3.87
C VAL A 220 -3.08 -14.31 4.52
N SER A 221 -1.87 -14.03 4.03
CA SER A 221 -1.02 -12.92 4.48
C SER A 221 -0.35 -12.29 3.28
N ASN A 222 -0.75 -11.06 2.91
CA ASN A 222 -0.25 -10.37 1.72
C ASN A 222 0.34 -9.01 2.09
N VAL A 223 1.46 -8.65 1.45
CA VAL A 223 2.03 -7.31 1.55
C VAL A 223 1.27 -6.39 0.60
N LEU A 224 0.66 -5.33 1.13
CA LEU A 224 -0.12 -4.36 0.35
C LEU A 224 0.78 -3.28 -0.25
N VAL A 225 1.66 -2.70 0.57
CA VAL A 225 2.57 -1.63 0.18
C VAL A 225 3.86 -1.70 0.99
N ASP A 226 5.00 -1.36 0.37
CA ASP A 226 6.34 -1.50 0.94
C ASP A 226 7.08 -0.16 1.21
N PHE A 227 6.60 0.95 0.67
CA PHE A 227 7.23 2.26 0.86
C PHE A 227 6.51 3.10 1.91
N VAL A 228 6.29 2.53 3.09
CA VAL A 228 5.68 3.23 4.24
C VAL A 228 6.78 3.77 5.16
N ASP A 229 6.62 4.99 5.64
CA ASP A 229 7.61 5.62 6.52
C ASP A 229 7.70 4.93 7.88
N ALA A 230 8.80 5.12 8.61
CA ALA A 230 9.00 4.46 9.89
C ALA A 230 7.89 4.83 10.90
N PRO A 231 7.45 3.90 11.77
CA PRO A 231 6.35 4.16 12.70
C PRO A 231 6.73 5.26 13.69
N ASN A 232 8.03 5.43 13.95
CA ASN A 232 8.60 6.44 14.83
C ASN A 232 9.14 7.68 14.10
N ALA A 233 8.92 7.80 12.79
CA ALA A 233 9.39 8.95 12.05
C ALA A 233 8.69 10.23 12.56
N PRO A 234 9.45 11.28 12.90
CA PRO A 234 8.88 12.49 13.47
C PRO A 234 7.88 13.13 12.50
N VAL A 235 6.86 13.76 13.05
CA VAL A 235 5.89 14.56 12.29
C VAL A 235 6.06 16.00 12.72
N THR A 236 6.25 16.89 11.74
CA THR A 236 6.45 18.33 11.97
C THR A 236 5.18 19.03 12.42
N GLU A 237 4.01 18.48 12.09
CA GLU A 237 2.70 18.99 12.49
C GLU A 237 2.00 17.98 13.41
N ALA A 238 2.07 18.22 14.71
CA ALA A 238 1.45 17.35 15.72
C ALA A 238 -0.08 17.25 15.55
N SER A 239 -0.72 18.28 14.98
CA SER A 239 -2.17 18.30 14.71
C SER A 239 -2.64 17.23 13.74
N ILE A 240 -1.73 16.61 12.97
CA ILE A 240 -2.06 15.47 12.10
C ILE A 240 -2.29 14.20 12.94
N LEU A 241 -1.71 14.10 14.14
CA LEU A 241 -1.79 12.89 14.97
C LEU A 241 -3.03 12.86 15.87
N ASP A 242 -3.72 13.98 16.02
CA ASP A 242 -4.87 14.08 16.92
C ASP A 242 -6.14 13.64 16.19
N CYS A 243 -6.76 12.58 16.68
CA CYS A 243 -8.07 12.16 16.21
C CYS A 243 -9.14 13.20 16.61
N PRO A 244 -10.19 13.39 15.79
CA PRO A 244 -11.38 14.15 16.16
C PRO A 244 -11.94 13.76 17.52
N THR A 245 -12.66 14.68 18.17
CA THR A 245 -13.40 14.38 19.40
C THR A 245 -14.34 13.21 19.17
N ASP A 246 -14.38 12.28 20.13
CA ASP A 246 -15.18 11.04 20.11
C ASP A 246 -14.65 9.94 19.18
N GLN A 247 -13.40 10.03 18.70
CA GLN A 247 -12.70 8.94 18.03
C GLN A 247 -11.49 8.45 18.87
N VAL A 248 -11.25 7.15 18.83
CA VAL A 248 -10.12 6.49 19.48
C VAL A 248 -9.06 6.20 18.42
N ARG A 249 -7.81 6.55 18.74
CA ARG A 249 -6.67 6.28 17.86
C ARG A 249 -6.24 4.82 17.98
N SER A 250 -6.03 4.18 16.83
CA SER A 250 -5.35 2.90 16.71
C SER A 250 -4.12 3.03 15.81
N PRO A 251 -2.92 2.68 16.27
CA PRO A 251 -2.55 2.27 17.62
C PRO A 251 -2.73 3.36 18.69
N SER A 252 -3.01 2.98 19.93
CA SER A 252 -3.35 3.89 21.03
C SER A 252 -2.15 4.71 21.53
N SER A 253 -0.92 4.33 21.19
CA SER A 253 0.28 5.07 21.56
C SER A 253 0.39 6.41 20.81
N THR A 254 0.06 7.51 21.48
CA THR A 254 0.27 8.88 20.97
C THR A 254 1.73 9.33 21.04
N THR A 255 2.60 8.56 21.69
CA THR A 255 4.02 8.87 21.87
C THR A 255 4.90 8.15 20.86
N SER A 256 5.21 8.80 19.73
CA SER A 256 6.34 8.45 18.84
C SER A 256 6.37 7.04 18.21
N THR A 257 5.27 6.29 18.27
CA THR A 257 5.14 4.98 17.63
C THR A 257 3.84 4.95 16.86
N SER A 258 3.92 4.64 15.56
CA SER A 258 2.82 4.61 14.58
C SER A 258 2.32 5.97 14.09
N THR A 259 3.23 6.86 13.71
CA THR A 259 2.89 8.16 13.10
C THR A 259 2.66 8.10 11.59
N SER A 260 3.17 7.05 10.93
CA SER A 260 3.09 6.88 9.48
C SER A 260 1.90 6.05 9.03
N PHE A 261 1.34 5.20 9.89
CA PHE A 261 0.09 4.50 9.63
C PHE A 261 -0.71 4.40 10.92
N PHE A 262 -1.88 5.01 10.96
CA PHE A 262 -2.82 4.95 12.08
C PHE A 262 -4.25 5.19 11.59
N ALA A 263 -5.23 4.81 12.40
CA ALA A 263 -6.63 5.07 12.16
C ALA A 263 -7.26 5.73 13.39
N CYS A 264 -8.29 6.54 13.15
CA CYS A 264 -9.16 7.10 14.16
C CYS A 264 -10.53 6.48 14.02
N ILE A 265 -11.00 5.80 15.07
CA ILE A 265 -12.19 4.94 15.02
C ILE A 265 -13.20 5.46 16.04
N ARG A 266 -14.41 5.79 15.59
CA ARG A 266 -15.52 6.13 16.48
C ARG A 266 -16.12 4.85 17.06
N GLU A 267 -16.19 4.77 18.39
CA GLU A 267 -16.86 3.65 19.06
C GLU A 267 -18.39 3.75 18.88
N PRO A 268 -19.08 2.63 18.66
CA PRO A 268 -20.53 2.64 18.61
C PRO A 268 -21.08 2.97 20.01
N SER A 269 -21.92 4.00 20.11
CA SER A 269 -22.52 4.40 21.39
C SER A 269 -23.92 3.80 21.51
N PHE A 270 -24.06 2.80 22.40
CA PHE A 270 -25.35 2.22 22.73
C PHE A 270 -25.88 2.87 24.01
N SER A 271 -26.86 3.76 23.88
CA SER A 271 -27.53 4.36 25.05
C SER A 271 -28.41 3.31 25.73
N ALA A 272 -28.00 2.86 26.93
CA ALA A 272 -28.78 1.92 27.75
C ALA A 272 -30.14 2.49 28.22
N THR A 273 -30.39 3.79 28.05
CA THR A 273 -31.57 4.51 28.58
C THR A 273 -32.46 5.13 27.50
N GLY A 274 -32.33 4.71 26.23
CA GLY A 274 -33.30 5.01 25.16
C GLY A 274 -33.54 6.50 24.85
N SER A 275 -32.68 7.41 25.34
CA SER A 275 -32.86 8.87 25.22
C SER A 275 -31.64 9.61 24.68
N GLY A 276 -30.61 8.90 24.21
CA GLY A 276 -29.49 9.47 23.47
C GLY A 276 -29.57 9.14 21.97
N ASN A 277 -28.90 9.94 21.14
CA ASN A 277 -28.65 9.59 19.74
C ASN A 277 -27.85 8.29 19.71
N VAL A 278 -28.50 7.18 19.34
CA VAL A 278 -27.83 5.89 19.16
C VAL A 278 -27.07 5.97 17.84
N THR A 279 -25.74 6.01 17.92
CA THR A 279 -24.88 5.91 16.75
C THR A 279 -24.43 4.46 16.61
N SER A 280 -25.17 3.66 15.81
CA SER A 280 -24.74 2.30 15.49
C SER A 280 -23.62 2.27 14.45
N ASN A 281 -23.44 3.35 13.69
CA ASN A 281 -22.46 3.42 12.61
C ASN A 281 -21.10 3.83 13.20
N GLN A 282 -20.08 3.04 12.87
CA GLN A 282 -18.69 3.40 13.14
C GLN A 282 -18.18 4.29 12.01
N ASP A 283 -17.37 5.28 12.38
CA ASP A 283 -16.75 6.24 11.47
C ASP A 283 -15.24 6.07 11.62
N ILE A 284 -14.52 6.01 10.50
CA ILE A 284 -13.13 5.58 10.47
C ILE A 284 -12.35 6.51 9.54
N GLU A 285 -11.34 7.16 10.10
CA GLU A 285 -10.41 7.99 9.36
C GLU A 285 -9.05 7.29 9.33
N ILE A 286 -8.51 7.05 8.12
CA ILE A 286 -7.26 6.31 7.93
C ILE A 286 -6.18 7.29 7.47
N PHE A 287 -5.04 7.25 8.15
CA PHE A 287 -3.89 8.08 7.84
C PHE A 287 -2.73 7.21 7.44
N LEU A 288 -2.14 7.52 6.29
CA LEU A 288 -1.03 6.75 5.76
C LEU A 288 0.00 7.68 5.07
N ARG A 289 1.26 7.51 5.45
CA ARG A 289 2.40 8.30 4.98
C ARG A 289 3.47 7.40 4.37
N GLY A 290 3.77 7.65 3.10
CA GLY A 290 4.85 6.98 2.38
C GLY A 290 6.24 7.53 2.72
N ASN A 291 7.28 6.73 2.48
CA ASN A 291 8.66 7.20 2.41
C ASN A 291 9.11 7.40 0.96
N TYR A 292 9.96 8.40 0.73
CA TYR A 292 10.56 8.72 -0.57
C TYR A 292 12.09 8.81 -0.47
#